data_AF-A0A5K1AVT9-F1
#
_entry.id   AF-A0A5K1AVT9-F1
#
_cell.length_a   1.000
_cell.length_b   1.000
_cell.length_c   1.000
_cell.angle_alpha   90.00
_cell.angle_beta   90.00
_cell.angle_gamma   90.00
#
_symmetry.space_group_name_H-M   'P 1'
#
loop_
_entity.id
_entity.type
_entity.pdbx_description
1 polymer ?
#
loop_
_entity_poly.entity_id
_entity_poly.type
_entity_poly.pdbx_seq_one_letter_code
_entity_poly.pdbx_strand_id
1 'polypeptide(L)' 'VESYDVDMKEQKVTVRGNVQPDAVLQTVSKTGKTTSFWEEGGNVQA' A
#
# COMPACT_ATOMS: atom_id res chain seq x y z
N VAL A 1 10.05 4.00 5.45
CA VAL A 1 8.74 3.68 6.06
C VAL A 1 8.79 4.18 7.48
N GLU A 2 7.77 4.89 7.95
CA GLU A 2 7.79 5.48 9.30
C GLU A 2 6.82 4.74 10.24
N SER A 3 5.74 4.19 9.69
CA SER A 3 4.84 3.26 10.38
C SER A 3 4.10 2.41 9.34
N TYR A 4 3.75 1.18 9.68
CA TYR A 4 2.90 0.34 8.85
C TYR A 4 1.85 -0.32 9.73
N ASP A 5 0.63 -0.40 9.21
CA ASP A 5 -0.52 -1.00 9.85
C ASP A 5 -0.97 -2.19 9.00
N VAL A 6 -1.18 -3.36 9.63
CA VAL A 6 -1.54 -4.60 8.93
C VAL A 6 -2.81 -5.15 9.55
N ASP A 7 -3.92 -4.92 8.87
CA ASP A 7 -5.19 -5.52 9.21
C ASP A 7 -5.24 -6.94 8.63
N MET A 8 -4.90 -7.95 9.44
CA MET A 8 -4.97 -9.36 9.01
C MET A 8 -6.40 -9.85 8.75
N LYS A 9 -7.42 -9.16 9.30
CA LYS A 9 -8.83 -9.45 9.01
C LYS A 9 -9.24 -9.04 7.59
N GLU A 10 -8.74 -7.90 7.14
CA GLU A 10 -9.08 -7.32 5.83
C GLU A 10 -7.95 -7.50 4.81
N GLN A 11 -6.85 -8.16 5.22
CA GLN A 11 -5.63 -8.32 4.46
C GLN A 11 -5.12 -6.98 3.89
N LYS A 12 -5.33 -5.89 4.63
CA LYS A 12 -4.98 -4.52 4.26
C LYS A 12 -3.65 -4.15 4.88
N VAL A 13 -2.77 -3.54 4.09
CA VAL A 13 -1.49 -3.01 4.54
C VAL A 13 -1.48 -1.50 4.29
N THR A 14 -1.53 -0.73 5.36
CA THR A 14 -1.45 0.73 5.31
C THR A 14 -0.03 1.15 5.66
N VAL A 15 0.72 1.77 4.75
CA VAL A 15 2.08 2.24 5.04
C VAL A 15 2.07 3.75 5.15
N ARG A 16 2.47 4.27 6.31
CA ARG A 16 2.60 5.70 6.59
C ARG A 16 4.09 6.09 6.64
N GLY A 17 4.44 7.14 5.91
CA GLY A 17 5.77 7.76 5.94
C GLY A 17 6.32 8.06 4.54
N ASN A 18 7.55 8.57 4.48
CA ASN A 18 8.25 8.88 3.23
C ASN A 18 8.69 7.60 2.47
N VAL A 19 7.73 6.83 1.97
CA VAL A 19 7.94 5.67 1.10
C VAL A 19 7.30 5.94 -0.24
N GLN A 20 8.01 5.61 -1.31
CA GLN A 20 7.45 5.75 -2.65
C GLN A 20 6.37 4.65 -2.86
N PRO A 21 5.15 5.02 -3.28
CA PRO A 21 4.08 4.06 -3.54
C PRO A 21 4.49 3.01 -4.59
N ASP A 22 5.32 3.39 -5.56
CA ASP A 22 5.87 2.49 -6.59
C ASP A 22 6.70 1.34 -5.99
N ALA A 23 7.54 1.63 -4.99
CA ALA A 23 8.33 0.61 -4.29
C ALA A 23 7.45 -0.35 -3.48
N VAL A 24 6.34 0.15 -2.91
CA VAL A 24 5.36 -0.69 -2.21
C VAL A 24 4.68 -1.61 -3.22
N LEU A 25 4.12 -1.06 -4.30
CA LEU A 25 3.48 -1.81 -5.38
C LEU A 25 4.41 -2.89 -5.95
N GLN A 26 5.68 -2.57 -6.18
CA GLN A 26 6.65 -3.52 -6.68
C GLN A 26 6.94 -4.64 -5.66
N THR A 27 6.97 -4.32 -4.35
CA THR A 27 7.19 -5.30 -3.28
C THR A 27 5.99 -6.24 -3.13
N VAL A 28 4.77 -5.71 -3.22
CA VAL A 28 3.56 -6.54 -3.13
C VAL A 28 3.28 -7.31 -4.42
N SER A 29 3.65 -6.78 -5.59
CA SER A 29 3.60 -7.53 -6.86
C SER A 29 4.54 -8.74 -6.84
N LYS A 30 5.70 -8.63 -6.17
CA LYS A 30 6.62 -9.77 -5.99
C LYS A 30 6.04 -10.89 -5.11
N THR A 31 5.07 -10.57 -4.24
CA THR A 31 4.38 -11.59 -3.43
C THR A 31 3.35 -12.41 -4.23
N GLY A 32 3.20 -12.15 -5.54
CA GLY A 32 2.43 -13.00 -6.46
C GLY A 32 0.91 -12.95 -6.27
N LYS A 33 0.42 -12.02 -5.46
CA LYS A 33 -1.01 -11.74 -5.26
C LYS A 33 -1.37 -10.44 -5.94
N THR A 34 -2.55 -10.39 -6.55
CA THR A 34 -3.08 -9.16 -7.13
C THR A 34 -3.27 -8.14 -6.01
N THR A 35 -2.45 -7.09 -6.03
CA THR A 35 -2.45 -6.04 -5.02
C THR A 35 -2.80 -4.72 -5.68
N SER A 36 -3.81 -4.05 -5.14
CA SER A 36 -4.25 -2.74 -5.59
C SER A 36 -3.99 -1.71 -4.50
N PHE A 37 -3.73 -0.46 -4.87
CA PHE A 37 -3.72 0.62 -3.90
C PHE A 37 -5.11 0.76 -3.29
N TRP A 38 -5.16 0.90 -1.97
CA TRP A 38 -6.40 1.19 -1.28
C TRP A 38 -6.74 2.66 -1.50
N GLU A 39 -7.82 2.94 -2.22
CA GLU A 39 -8.31 4.30 -2.48
C GLU A 39 -8.98 4.87 -1.22
N GLU A 40 -8.18 5.28 -0.23
CA GLU A 40 -8.68 6.04 0.93
C GLU A 40 -8.89 7.51 0.51
N GLY A 41 -10.01 7.79 -0.16
CA GLY A 41 -10.66 9.10 -0.29
C GLY A 41 -9.77 10.35 -0.31
N GLY A 42 -8.81 10.47 -1.23
CA GLY A 42 -7.92 11.62 -1.24
C GLY A 42 -6.99 11.75 -2.44
N ASN A 43 -7.58 12.10 -3.59
CA ASN A 43 -6.95 12.74 -4.74
C ASN A 43 -6.16 11.84 -5.72
N VAL A 44 -6.88 11.41 -6.75
CA VAL A 44 -6.34 11.19 -8.09
C VAL A 44 -5.84 12.52 -8.68
N GLN A 45 -4.72 12.44 -9.41
CA GLN A 45 -4.30 13.31 -10.52
C GLN A 45 -3.79 14.74 -10.24
N ALA A 46 -2.52 14.98 -10.62
CA ALA A 46 -2.17 15.78 -11.81
C ALA A 46 -0.79 15.35 -12.34
#